data_AF-E1JVF1-F1
#
_entry.id   AF-E1JVF1-F1
#
_cell.length_a   1.000
_cell.length_b   1.000
_cell.length_c   1.000
_cell.angle_alpha   90.00
_cell.angle_beta   90.00
_cell.angle_gamma   90.00
#
_symmetry.space_group_name_H-M   'P 1'
#
loop_
_entity.id
_entity.type
_entity.pdbx_description
1 polymer ?
#
loop_
_entity_poly.entity_id
_entity_poly.type
_entity_poly.pdbx_seq_one_letter_code
_entity_poly.pdbx_strand_id
1 'polypeptide(L)'
;MREFELEAKLAESLGQAAARAALDALIAEWGGCRLDIPNGTSSRKRRRDNEIRRMYQAGADLFALRDQFGLSDRHLRRIVARVH
;
A
#
# COMPACT_ATOMS: atom_id res chain seq x y z
N MET A 1 -6.54 17.38 0.85
CA MET A 1 -5.14 17.65 0.50
C MET A 1 -5.14 18.27 -0.87
N ARG A 2 -4.46 19.40 -1.05
CA ARG A 2 -4.29 20.09 -2.34
C ARG A 2 -3.07 19.54 -3.09
N GLU A 3 -2.98 19.77 -4.40
CA GLU A 3 -1.92 19.22 -5.25
C GLU A 3 -0.50 19.56 -4.78
N PHE A 4 -0.25 20.82 -4.38
CA PHE A 4 1.06 21.23 -3.87
C PHE A 4 1.44 20.57 -2.54
N GLU A 5 0.45 20.24 -1.70
CA GLU A 5 0.67 19.52 -0.44
C GLU A 5 1.04 18.06 -0.69
N LEU A 6 0.45 17.47 -1.75
CA LEU A 6 0.77 16.12 -2.19
C LEU A 6 2.17 16.06 -2.81
N GLU A 7 2.53 17.03 -3.66
CA GLU A 7 3.87 17.14 -4.24
C GLU A 7 4.95 17.23 -3.15
N ALA A 8 4.76 18.12 -2.16
CA ALA A 8 5.68 18.28 -1.05
C ALA A 8 5.85 16.99 -0.24
N LYS A 9 4.75 16.29 0.07
CA LYS A 9 4.81 15.01 0.79
C LYS A 9 5.48 13.89 0.00
N LEU A 10 5.25 13.84 -1.31
CA LEU A 10 5.94 12.87 -2.16
C LEU A 10 7.43 13.19 -2.23
N ALA A 11 7.80 14.48 -2.27
CA ALA A 11 9.19 14.92 -2.32
C ALA A 11 10.00 14.51 -1.08
N GLU A 12 9.38 14.49 0.11
CA GLU A 12 10.01 13.99 1.35
C GLU A 12 10.51 12.53 1.24
N SER A 13 9.90 11.71 0.38
CA SER A 13 10.21 10.28 0.27
C SER A 13 10.91 9.89 -1.04
N LEU A 14 10.62 10.59 -2.13
CA LEU A 14 11.09 10.25 -3.49
C LEU A 14 12.08 11.29 -4.06
N GLY A 15 12.19 12.46 -3.44
CA GLY A 15 12.88 13.63 -4.01
C GLY A 15 12.00 14.42 -4.99
N GLN A 16 12.34 15.70 -5.19
CA GLN A 16 11.48 16.67 -5.89
C GLN A 16 11.12 16.25 -7.33
N ALA A 17 12.10 15.81 -8.11
CA ALA A 17 11.88 15.46 -9.52
C ALA A 17 10.97 14.23 -9.69
N ALA A 18 11.18 13.20 -8.86
CA ALA A 18 10.36 12.00 -8.88
C ALA A 18 8.94 12.26 -8.33
N ALA A 19 8.81 13.13 -7.32
CA ALA A 19 7.53 13.57 -6.80
C ALA A 19 6.68 14.28 -7.85
N ARG A 20 7.30 15.18 -8.63
CA ARG A 20 6.62 15.89 -9.71
C ARG A 20 6.13 14.93 -10.80
N ALA A 21 7.00 14.03 -11.27
CA ALA A 21 6.63 13.04 -12.27
C ALA A 21 5.51 12.11 -11.78
N ALA A 22 5.54 11.69 -10.51
CA ALA A 22 4.47 10.89 -9.91
C ALA A 22 3.15 11.66 -9.84
N LEU A 23 3.18 12.96 -9.50
CA LEU A 23 1.99 13.81 -9.49
C LEU A 23 1.39 13.96 -10.89
N ASP A 24 2.21 14.24 -11.90
CA ASP A 24 1.74 14.41 -13.27
C ASP A 24 1.08 13.10 -13.79
N ALA A 25 1.64 11.93 -13.45
CA ALA A 25 1.02 10.63 -13.77
C ALA A 25 -0.32 10.43 -13.04
N LEU A 26 -0.41 10.81 -11.76
CA LEU A 26 -1.66 10.73 -10.98
C LEU A 26 -2.76 11.63 -11.57
N ILE A 27 -2.40 12.85 -11.99
CA ILE A 27 -3.32 13.79 -12.62
C ILE A 27 -3.73 13.30 -14.02
N ALA A 28 -2.83 12.72 -14.79
CA ALA A 28 -3.15 12.20 -16.12
C ALA A 28 -4.18 11.05 -16.05
N GLU A 29 -4.03 10.16 -15.07
CA GLU A 29 -4.89 8.97 -14.94
C GLU A 29 -6.21 9.27 -14.20
N TRP A 30 -6.18 10.14 -13.19
CA TRP A 30 -7.31 10.36 -12.27
C TRP A 30 -7.68 11.84 -12.07
N GLY A 31 -7.17 12.74 -12.90
CA GLY A 31 -7.51 14.15 -12.88
C GLY A 31 -9.01 14.38 -13.09
N GLY A 32 -9.58 15.31 -12.33
CA GLY A 32 -11.03 15.59 -12.33
C GLY A 32 -11.88 14.61 -11.51
N CYS A 33 -11.31 13.50 -11.04
CA CYS A 33 -11.98 12.58 -10.13
C CYS A 33 -11.76 12.97 -8.67
N ARG A 34 -12.80 12.78 -7.83
CA ARG A 34 -12.64 12.80 -6.38
C ARG A 34 -12.18 11.43 -5.90
N LEU A 35 -10.93 11.34 -5.47
CA LEU A 35 -10.39 10.14 -4.83
C LEU A 35 -10.52 10.25 -3.31
N ASP A 36 -11.32 9.39 -2.70
CA ASP A 36 -11.33 9.23 -1.25
C ASP A 36 -10.20 8.27 -0.85
N ILE A 37 -9.12 8.84 -0.30
CA ILE A 37 -8.00 8.07 0.25
C ILE A 37 -8.41 7.56 1.63
N PRO A 38 -8.63 6.25 1.83
CA PRO A 38 -9.09 5.74 3.10
C PRO A 38 -8.01 5.95 4.16
N ASN A 39 -8.27 6.81 5.15
CA ASN A 39 -7.38 7.02 6.28
C ASN A 39 -7.88 6.20 7.50
N GLY A 40 -6.96 5.76 8.35
CA GLY A 40 -7.29 5.04 9.60
C GLY A 40 -6.86 3.56 9.66
N THR A 41 -7.21 2.95 10.78
CA THR A 41 -6.71 1.63 11.19
C THR A 41 -7.17 0.50 10.27
N SER A 42 -8.40 0.58 9.76
CA SER A 42 -8.96 -0.38 8.80
C SER A 42 -8.15 -0.42 7.50
N SER A 43 -7.82 0.76 6.95
CA SER A 43 -7.00 0.92 5.74
C SER A 43 -5.60 0.36 5.92
N ARG A 44 -4.96 0.63 7.08
CA ARG A 44 -3.63 0.07 7.41
C ARG A 44 -3.66 -1.45 7.49
N LYS A 45 -4.67 -2.03 8.15
CA LYS A 45 -4.87 -3.49 8.21
C LYS A 45 -5.06 -4.07 6.80
N ARG A 46 -5.89 -3.43 5.96
CA ARG A 46 -6.12 -3.87 4.58
C ARG A 46 -4.84 -3.81 3.73
N ARG A 47 -4.04 -2.75 3.87
CA ARG A 47 -2.75 -2.61 3.18
C ARG A 47 -1.78 -3.73 3.60
N ARG A 48 -1.64 -3.98 4.91
CA ARG A 48 -0.82 -5.08 5.43
C ARG A 48 -1.29 -6.44 4.89
N ASP A 49 -2.59 -6.71 4.95
CA ASP A 49 -3.15 -7.98 4.48
C ASP A 49 -2.93 -8.16 2.97
N ASN A 50 -3.00 -7.10 2.17
CA ASN A 50 -2.68 -7.14 0.73
C ASN A 50 -1.19 -7.43 0.49
N GLU A 51 -0.29 -6.83 1.28
CA GLU A 51 1.15 -7.11 1.16
C GLU A 51 1.47 -8.56 1.50
N ILE A 52 0.87 -9.09 2.56
CA ILE A 52 1.00 -10.52 2.94
C ILE A 52 0.56 -11.42 1.79
N ARG A 53 -0.59 -11.11 1.14
CA ARG A 53 -1.06 -11.87 -0.04
C ARG A 53 -0.09 -11.79 -1.21
N ARG A 54 0.43 -10.60 -1.51
CA ARG A 54 1.39 -10.38 -2.59
C ARG A 54 2.68 -11.18 -2.37
N MET A 55 3.22 -11.14 -1.15
CA MET A 55 4.43 -11.91 -0.81
C MET A 55 4.19 -13.41 -0.86
N TYR A 56 3.03 -13.88 -0.39
CA TYR A 56 2.63 -15.29 -0.50
C TYR A 56 2.52 -15.74 -1.96
N GLN A 57 1.89 -14.94 -2.83
CA GLN A 57 1.84 -15.19 -4.27
C GLN A 57 3.22 -15.20 -4.93
N ALA A 58 4.16 -14.40 -4.42
CA ALA A 58 5.55 -14.40 -4.85
C ALA A 58 6.38 -15.58 -4.30
N GLY A 59 5.77 -16.49 -3.53
CA GLY A 59 6.39 -17.71 -3.03
C GLY A 59 6.92 -17.64 -1.59
N ALA A 60 6.64 -16.58 -0.83
CA ALA A 60 7.00 -16.52 0.58
C ALA A 60 6.20 -17.56 1.39
N ASP A 61 6.88 -18.32 2.26
CA ASP A 61 6.22 -19.26 3.15
C ASP A 61 5.60 -18.58 4.38
N LEU A 62 4.77 -19.33 5.12
CA LEU A 62 4.09 -18.80 6.31
C LEU A 62 5.04 -18.47 7.47
N PHE A 63 6.23 -19.09 7.53
CA PHE A 63 7.20 -18.83 8.58
C PHE A 63 7.87 -17.46 8.37
N ALA A 64 8.31 -17.17 7.15
CA ALA A 64 8.86 -15.87 6.78
C ALA A 64 7.84 -14.74 7.00
N LEU A 65 6.57 -14.98 6.63
CA LEU A 65 5.50 -14.01 6.87
C LEU A 65 5.21 -13.78 8.36
N ARG A 66 5.32 -14.82 9.19
CA ARG A 66 5.17 -14.71 10.65
C ARG A 66 6.27 -13.84 11.23
N ASP A 67 7.52 -14.12 10.87
CA ASP A 67 8.67 -13.43 11.44
C ASP A 67 8.69 -11.95 11.01
N GLN A 68 8.27 -11.65 9.78
CA GLN A 68 8.20 -10.27 9.27
C GLN A 68 7.03 -9.46 9.86
N PHE A 69 5.85 -10.05 10.00
CA PHE A 69 4.63 -9.30 10.37
C PHE A 69 4.21 -9.50 11.83
N GLY A 70 4.83 -10.43 12.57
CA GLY A 70 4.52 -10.72 13.98
C GLY A 70 3.10 -11.24 14.22
N LEU A 71 2.47 -11.86 13.21
CA LEU A 71 1.09 -12.35 13.29
C LEU A 71 1.05 -13.85 13.59
N SER A 72 -0.01 -14.30 14.27
CA SER A 72 -0.21 -15.73 14.51
C SER A 72 -0.49 -16.50 13.22
N ASP A 73 -0.09 -17.77 13.19
CA ASP A 73 -0.25 -18.65 12.02
C ASP A 73 -1.71 -18.75 11.56
N ARG A 74 -2.65 -18.86 12.51
CA ARG A 74 -4.11 -18.81 12.23
C ARG A 74 -4.53 -17.52 11.52
N HIS A 75 -3.94 -16.38 11.88
CA HIS A 75 -4.25 -15.10 11.25
C HIS A 75 -3.72 -15.06 9.82
N LEU A 76 -2.47 -15.48 9.61
CA LEU A 76 -1.85 -15.53 8.29
C LEU A 76 -2.61 -16.46 7.35
N ARG A 77 -2.91 -17.69 7.78
CA ARG A 77 -3.73 -18.64 7.00
C ARG A 77 -5.07 -18.03 6.56
N ARG A 78 -5.75 -17.30 7.44
CA ARG A 78 -7.01 -16.62 7.11
C ARG A 78 -6.84 -15.49 6.08
N ILE A 79 -5.69 -14.81 6.07
CA ILE A 79 -5.38 -13.77 5.09
C ILE A 79 -5.10 -14.40 3.71
N VAL A 80 -4.26 -15.44 3.68
CA VAL A 80 -3.84 -16.10 2.43
C VAL A 80 -4.88 -17.04 1.85
N ALA A 81 -5.80 -17.59 2.65
CA ALA A 81 -6.91 -18.42 2.16
C ALA A 81 -7.87 -17.68 1.21
N ARG A 82 -7.76 -16.35 1.11
CA ARG A 82 -8.53 -15.52 0.16
C ARG A 82 -7.77 -15.25 -1.14
N VAL A 83 -6.60 -15.85 -1.31
CA VAL A 83 -5.81 -15.85 -2.54
C VAL A 83 -6.23 -17.08 -3.33
N HIS A 84 -7.14 -16.89 -4.28
CA HIS A 84 -7.49 -17.88 -5.30
C HIS A 84 -7.05 -17.36 -6.65
#